data_AF-A0A949TYT6-F1
#
_entry.id   AF-A0A949TYT6-F1
#
_cell.length_a   1.000
_cell.length_b   1.000
_cell.length_c   1.000
_cell.angle_alpha   90.00
_cell.angle_beta   90.00
_cell.angle_gamma   90.00
#
_symmetry.space_group_name_H-M   'P 1'
#
loop_
_entity.id
_entity.type
_entity.pdbx_description
1 polymer ?
#
loop_
_entity_poly.entity_id
_entity_poly.type
_entity_poly.pdbx_seq_one_letter_code
_entity_poly.pdbx_strand_id
1 'polypeptide(L)' 'MTVGSKVKQTLINLKGIQGTLRIYSVQSQKEEAKAEYKEALAAIEPVIKDLENRLKVLEFEEPQYKSK' A
#
# COMPACT_ATOMS: atom_id res chain seq x y z
N MET A 1 17.23 -9.10 -6.63
CA MET A 1 16.19 -8.15 -6.18
C MET A 1 16.77 -6.76 -6.09
N THR A 2 16.28 -5.83 -6.92
CA THR A 2 16.65 -4.41 -6.84
C THR A 2 15.87 -3.67 -5.76
N VAL A 3 16.23 -2.41 -5.50
CA VAL A 3 15.53 -1.57 -4.53
C VAL A 3 14.09 -1.36 -4.96
N GLY A 4 13.83 -1.07 -6.24
CA GLY A 4 12.49 -1.00 -6.82
C GLY A 4 11.69 -2.28 -6.59
N SER A 5 12.28 -3.45 -6.78
CA SER A 5 11.58 -4.73 -6.53
C SER A 5 11.19 -4.93 -5.07
N LYS A 6 12.02 -4.49 -4.11
CA LYS A 6 11.70 -4.54 -2.68
C LYS A 6 10.57 -3.59 -2.33
N VAL A 7 10.63 -2.34 -2.83
CA VAL A 7 9.57 -1.34 -2.61
C VAL A 7 8.24 -1.79 -3.22
N LYS A 8 8.27 -2.39 -4.41
CA LYS A 8 7.10 -2.98 -5.06
C LYS A 8 6.46 -4.10 -4.24
N GLN A 9 7.27 -4.99 -3.66
CA GLN A 9 6.76 -6.04 -2.78
C GLN A 9 6.09 -5.47 -1.53
N THR A 10 6.71 -4.47 -0.89
CA THR A 10 6.12 -3.78 0.26
C THR A 10 4.78 -3.12 -0.12
N LEU A 11 4.71 -2.46 -1.28
CA LEU A 11 3.49 -1.85 -1.78
C LEU A 11 2.36 -2.87 -2.00
N ILE A 12 2.67 -4.03 -2.57
CA ILE A 12 1.70 -5.13 -2.74
C ILE A 12 1.17 -5.59 -1.38
N ASN A 13 2.05 -5.80 -0.40
CA ASN A 13 1.66 -6.22 0.94
C ASN A 13 0.75 -5.17 1.62
N LEU A 14 1.08 -3.88 1.51
CA LEU A 14 0.26 -2.79 2.06
C LEU A 14 -1.13 -2.71 1.41
N LYS A 15 -1.23 -2.87 0.09
CA LYS A 15 -2.52 -2.93 -0.60
C LYS A 15 -3.35 -4.13 -0.17
N GLY A 16 -2.71 -5.28 0.05
CA GLY A 16 -3.36 -6.46 0.62
C GLY A 16 -3.92 -6.19 2.02
N ILE A 17 -3.11 -5.59 2.91
CA ILE A 17 -3.53 -5.19 4.26
C ILE A 17 -4.69 -4.20 4.20
N GLN A 18 -4.62 -3.18 3.34
CA GLN A 18 -5.71 -2.21 3.14
C GLN A 18 -7.01 -2.91 2.72
N GLY A 19 -6.95 -3.89 1.82
CA GLY A 19 -8.10 -4.71 1.44
C GLY A 19 -8.68 -5.50 2.61
N THR A 20 -7.83 -6.17 3.39
CA THR A 20 -8.26 -6.92 4.58
C THR A 20 -8.92 -6.02 5.63
N LEU A 21 -8.36 -4.83 5.89
CA LEU A 21 -8.95 -3.87 6.83
C LEU A 21 -10.30 -3.34 6.35
N ARG A 22 -10.50 -3.13 5.03
CA ARG A 22 -11.82 -2.80 4.47
C ARG A 22 -12.83 -3.91 4.73
N ILE A 23 -12.45 -5.17 4.53
CA ILE A 23 -13.32 -6.32 4.81
C ILE A 23 -13.74 -6.33 6.28
N TYR A 24 -12.78 -6.17 7.21
CA TYR A 24 -13.09 -6.13 8.65
C TYR A 24 -13.96 -4.93 9.04
N SER A 25 -13.74 -3.76 8.43
CA SER A 25 -14.59 -2.59 8.63
C SER A 25 -16.05 -2.85 8.23
N VAL A 26 -16.27 -3.57 7.13
CA VAL A 26 -17.63 -3.90 6.64
C VAL A 26 -18.26 -5.02 7.47
N GLN A 27 -17.49 -6.01 7.90
CA GLN A 27 -18.00 -7.17 8.65
C GLN A 27 -18.20 -6.90 10.14
N SER A 28 -17.51 -5.91 10.71
CA SER A 28 -17.65 -5.57 12.12
C SER A 28 -19.06 -5.06 12.42
N GLN A 29 -19.66 -5.52 13.52
CA GLN A 29 -20.94 -5.00 14.02
C GLN A 29 -20.78 -3.92 15.08
N LYS A 30 -19.60 -3.83 15.72
CA LYS A 30 -19.30 -2.82 16.73
C LYS A 30 -18.86 -1.53 16.06
N GLU A 31 -19.53 -0.43 16.37
CA GLU A 31 -19.24 0.86 15.74
C GLU A 31 -17.85 1.40 16.10
N GLU A 32 -17.37 1.13 17.32
CA GLU A 32 -16.02 1.49 17.74
C GLU A 32 -14.98 0.81 16.85
N ALA A 33 -15.11 -0.50 16.63
CA ALA A 33 -14.19 -1.23 15.76
C ALA A 33 -14.28 -0.77 14.29
N LYS A 34 -15.47 -0.40 13.80
CA LYS A 34 -15.60 0.19 12.45
C LYS A 34 -14.84 1.51 12.35
N ALA A 35 -14.90 2.35 13.38
CA ALA A 35 -14.17 3.62 13.43
C ALA A 35 -12.65 3.39 13.43
N GLU A 36 -12.16 2.45 14.25
CA GLU A 36 -10.74 2.07 14.29
C GLU A 36 -10.24 1.60 12.91
N TYR A 37 -11.00 0.75 12.22
CA TYR A 37 -10.62 0.32 10.87
C TYR A 37 -10.63 1.46 9.85
N LYS A 38 -11.60 2.39 9.94
CA LYS A 38 -11.65 3.56 9.06
C LYS A 38 -10.45 4.49 9.29
N GLU A 39 -10.06 4.70 10.53
CA GLU A 39 -8.87 5.48 10.88
C GLU A 39 -7.59 4.82 10.34
N ALA A 40 -7.43 3.51 10.54
CA ALA A 40 -6.30 2.76 10.00
C ALA A 40 -6.24 2.83 8.47
N LEU A 41 -7.38 2.75 7.79
CA LEU A 41 -7.47 2.90 6.34
C LEU A 41 -7.05 4.31 5.89
N ALA A 42 -7.52 5.35 6.59
CA ALA A 42 -7.15 6.74 6.31
C ALA A 42 -5.64 6.99 6.51
N ALA A 43 -5.02 6.32 7.48
CA ALA A 43 -3.57 6.41 7.71
C ALA A 43 -2.75 5.66 6.65
N ILE A 44 -3.25 4.53 6.13
CA ILE A 44 -2.54 3.71 5.12
C ILE A 44 -2.62 4.31 3.72
N GLU A 45 -3.73 4.95 3.35
CA GLU A 45 -3.96 5.54 2.03
C GLU A 45 -2.80 6.46 1.56
N PRO A 46 -2.35 7.47 2.34
CA PRO A 46 -1.23 8.32 1.94
C PRO A 46 0.09 7.56 1.82
N VAL A 47 0.36 6.58 2.70
CA VAL A 47 1.58 5.77 2.67
C VAL A 47 1.67 4.95 1.38
N ILE A 48 0.54 4.36 0.94
CA ILE A 48 0.47 3.64 -0.34
C ILE A 48 0.80 4.59 -1.49
N LYS A 49 0.19 5.78 -1.50
CA LYS A 49 0.40 6.78 -2.55
C LYS A 49 1.86 7.26 -2.62
N ASP A 50 2.49 7.48 -1.47
CA ASP A 50 3.89 7.88 -1.40
C ASP A 50 4.82 6.79 -1.92
N LEU A 51 4.55 5.52 -1.58
CA LEU A 51 5.32 4.39 -2.09
C LEU A 51 5.12 4.15 -3.59
N GLU A 52 3.91 4.39 -4.13
CA GLU A 52 3.67 4.37 -5.57
C GLU A 52 4.50 5.43 -6.30
N ASN A 53 4.53 6.65 -5.78
CA ASN A 53 5.34 7.73 -6.35
C ASN A 53 6.83 7.39 -6.27
N ARG A 54 7.30 6.87 -5.13
CA ARG A 54 8.68 6.46 -4.96
C ARG A 54 9.06 5.32 -5.90
N LEU A 55 8.16 4.35 -6.10
CA LEU A 55 8.40 3.23 -7.01
C LEU A 55 8.60 3.71 -8.45
N LYS A 56 7.79 4.66 -8.93
CA LYS A 56 7.94 5.25 -10.28
C LYS A 56 9.34 5.87 -10.48
N VAL A 57 9.83 6.61 -9.48
CA VAL A 57 11.17 7.22 -9.54
C VAL A 57 12.25 6.12 -9.59
N LEU A 58 12.13 5.10 -8.74
CA LEU A 58 13.09 3.99 -8.71
C LEU A 58 13.09 3.18 -10.01
N GLU A 59 11.91 2.91 -10.59
CA GLU A 59 11.80 2.24 -11.89
C GLU A 59 12.46 3.08 -12.99
N PHE A 60 12.35 4.41 -12.94
CA PHE A 60 13.04 5.29 -13.90
C PHE A 60 14.58 5.31 -13.71
N GLU A 61 15.07 5.18 -12.48
CA GLU A 61 16.50 5.18 -12.18
C GLU A 61 17.19 3.86 -12.56
N GLU A 62 16.48 2.73 -12.43
CA GLU A 62 17.04 1.38 -12.57
C GLU A 62 17.25 0.95 -14.04
N PRO A 63 18.47 0.53 -14.45
CA PRO A 63 18.79 0.18 -15.85
C PRO A 63 17.88 -0.89 -16.46
N GLN A 64 17.46 -1.86 -15.65
CA GLN A 64 16.61 -2.97 -16.07
C GLN A 64 15.20 -2.56 -16.55
N TYR A 65 14.74 -1.35 -16.19
CA TYR A 65 13.46 -0.81 -16.64
C TYR A 65 13.61 0.20 -17.80
N LYS A 66 14.85 0.60 -18.13
CA LYS A 66 15.16 1.52 -19.23
C LYS A 66 15.20 0.82 -20.60
N SER A 67 15.16 -0.50 -20.64
CA SER A 67 15.30 -1.31 -21.87
C SER A 67 13.98 -1.65 -22.55
N LYS A 68 12.94 -0.82 -22.41
CA LYS A 68 11.63 -1.04 -23.05
C LYS A 68 11.15 0.19 -23.80
#